data_AF-A0A373LYM3-F1
#
_entry.id   AF-A0A373LYM3-F1
#
_cell.length_a   1.000
_cell.length_b   1.000
_cell.length_c   1.000
_cell.angle_alpha   90.00
_cell.angle_beta   90.00
_cell.angle_gamma   90.00
#
_symmetry.space_group_name_H-M   'P 1'
#
loop_
_entity.id
_entity.type
_entity.pdbx_description
1 polymer ?
#
loop_
_entity_poly.entity_id
_entity_poly.type
_entity_poly.pdbx_seq_one_letter_code
_entity_poly.pdbx_strand_id
1 'polypeptide(L)' 'MWGTIIVAGILVVIVAAILFCMRKDRKNGKGSCGGDCSKCKGCH' A
#
# COMPACT_ATOMS: atom_id res chain seq x y z
N MET A 1 -0.49 27.16 17.46
CA MET A 1 0.17 26.66 16.24
C MET A 1 0.71 25.24 16.38
N TRP A 2 1.33 24.85 17.50
CA TRP A 2 1.87 23.49 17.71
C TRP A 2 0.83 22.36 17.63
N GLY A 3 -0.39 22.57 18.16
CA GLY A 3 -1.46 21.55 18.11
C GLY A 3 -1.87 21.17 16.68
N THR A 4 -1.96 22.14 15.77
CA THR A 4 -2.33 21.89 14.37
C THR A 4 -1.26 21.07 13.64
N ILE A 5 0.03 21.35 13.92
CA ILE A 5 1.16 20.61 13.35
C ILE A 5 1.12 19.14 13.81
N ILE A 6 0.83 18.90 15.09
CA ILE A 6 0.74 17.54 15.64
C ILE A 6 -0.41 16.77 14.98
N VAL A 7 -1.60 17.38 14.90
CA VAL A 7 -2.77 16.75 14.26
C VAL A 7 -2.51 16.46 12.78
N ALA A 8 -1.92 17.41 12.05
CA ALA A 8 -1.56 17.22 10.65
C ALA A 8 -0.52 16.09 10.47
N GLY A 9 0.49 16.03 11.34
CA GLY A 9 1.50 14.97 11.34
C GLY A 9 0.89 13.58 11.54
N ILE A 10 0.01 13.43 12.53
CA ILE A 10 -0.68 12.15 12.80
C ILE A 10 -1.51 11.72 11.59
N LEU A 11 -2.27 12.64 10.99
CA LEU A 11 -3.09 12.35 9.81
C LEU A 11 -2.24 11.82 8.64
N VAL A 12 -1.12 12.48 8.36
CA VAL A 12 -0.21 12.11 7.27
C VAL A 12 0.40 10.74 7.52
N VAL A 13 0.81 10.43 8.76
CA VAL A 13 1.38 9.13 9.13
C VAL A 13 0.36 8.00 8.92
N ILE A 14 -0.90 8.19 9.34
CA ILE A 14 -1.96 7.19 9.16
C ILE A 14 -2.21 6.91 7.66
N VAL A 15 -2.34 7.96 6.85
CA VAL A 15 -2.55 7.82 5.40
C VAL A 15 -1.37 7.13 4.73
N ALA A 16 -0.14 7.52 5.08
CA ALA A 16 1.07 6.88 4.56
C ALA A 16 1.16 5.41 4.96
N ALA A 17 0.80 5.06 6.20
CA ALA A 17 0.77 3.68 6.68
C ALA A 17 -0.27 2.84 5.91
N ILE A 18 -1.47 3.36 5.67
CA ILE A 18 -2.50 2.66 4.86
C ILE A 18 -1.99 2.44 3.44
N LEU A 19 -1.47 3.47 2.77
CA LEU A 19 -0.94 3.35 1.41
C LEU A 19 0.26 2.41 1.34
N PHE A 20 1.12 2.42 2.36
CA PHE A 20 2.26 1.50 2.46
C PHE A 20 1.78 0.06 2.66
N CYS A 21 0.83 -0.17 3.57
CA CYS A 21 0.20 -1.46 3.77
C CYS A 21 -0.48 -1.95 2.48
N MET A 22 -1.22 -1.09 1.77
CA MET A 22 -1.83 -1.44 0.48
C MET A 22 -0.78 -1.75 -0.59
N ARG A 23 0.31 -0.99 -0.69
CA ARG A 23 1.40 -1.29 -1.63
C ARG A 23 2.15 -2.57 -1.24
N LYS A 24 2.34 -2.81 0.05
CA LYS A 24 3.02 -4.00 0.57
C LYS A 24 2.14 -5.25 0.41
N ASP A 25 0.84 -5.12 0.63
CA ASP A 25 -0.17 -6.16 0.39
C ASP A 25 -0.28 -6.51 -1.09
N ARG A 26 -0.26 -5.49 -1.98
CA ARG A 26 -0.16 -5.73 -3.42
C ARG A 26 1.14 -6.45 -3.84
N LYS A 27 2.25 -6.21 -3.15
CA LYS A 27 3.51 -6.93 -3.37
C LYS A 27 3.51 -8.34 -2.78
N ASN A 28 2.75 -8.56 -1.71
CA ASN A 28 2.67 -9.83 -0.99
C ASN A 28 1.50 -10.73 -1.46
N GLY A 29 0.76 -10.33 -2.50
CA GLY A 29 -0.04 -11.25 -3.31
C GLY A 29 -1.29 -11.80 -2.63
N LYS A 30 -2.34 -10.97 -2.49
CA LYS A 30 -3.72 -11.45 -2.32
C LYS A 30 -4.50 -11.55 -3.64
N GLY A 31 -3.77 -11.81 -4.73
CA GLY A 31 -4.29 -12.11 -6.06
C GLY A 31 -3.49 -13.28 -6.63
N SER A 32 -4.18 -14.22 -7.27
CA SER A 32 -3.66 -15.49 -7.82
C SER A 32 -2.48 -15.39 -8.83
N CYS A 33 -1.89 -14.22 -9.06
CA CYS A 33 -0.65 -13.99 -9.83
C CYS A 33 0.05 -12.75 -9.22
N GLY A 34 1.08 -13.01 -8.39
CA GLY A 34 1.74 -12.04 -7.50
C GLY A 34 2.88 -11.24 -8.15
N GLY A 35 2.56 -10.35 -9.09
CA GLY A 35 3.44 -9.21 -9.37
C GLY A 35 4.43 -9.33 -10.53
N ASP A 36 4.33 -10.35 -11.38
CA ASP A 36 4.99 -10.39 -12.70
C ASP A 36 4.06 -11.08 -13.73
N CYS A 37 3.04 -10.35 -14.20
CA CYS A 37 2.12 -10.86 -15.24
C CYS A 37 2.79 -11.08 -16.61
N SER A 38 4.07 -10.72 -16.79
CA SER A 38 4.83 -11.02 -18.01
C SER A 38 5.24 -12.50 -18.11
N LYS A 39 5.14 -13.28 -17.02
CA LYS A 39 5.40 -14.73 -17.01
C LYS A 39 4.18 -15.61 -16.71
N CYS A 40 3.00 -15.04 -16.47
CA CYS A 40 1.75 -15.79 -16.31
C CYS A 40 1.26 -16.31 -17.69
N LYS A 41 1.95 -17.32 -18.24
CA LYS A 41 1.68 -18.01 -19.54
C LYS A 41 0.45 -18.96 -19.51
N GLY A 42 -0.47 -18.82 -18.57
CA GLY A 42 -1.50 -19.85 -18.34
C GLY A 42 -2.75 -19.42 -17.58
N CYS A 43 -3.16 -18.16 -17.70
CA CYS A 43 -4.55 -17.78 -17.41
C CYS A 43 -5.23 -17.65 -18.77
N HIS A 44 -6.29 -18.45 -18.97
CA HIS A 44 -7.03 -18.66 -20.22
C HIS A 44 -7.16 -17.41 -21.10
#